data_AF-A0A2S6QD65-F1
#
_entry.id   AF-A0A2S6QD65-F1
#
_cell.length_a   1.000
_cell.length_b   1.000
_cell.length_c   1.000
_cell.angle_alpha   90.00
_cell.angle_beta   90.00
_cell.angle_gamma   90.00
#
_symmetry.space_group_name_H-M   'P 1'
#
loop_
_entity.id
_entity.type
_entity.pdbx_description
1 polymer ?
#
loop_
_entity_poly.entity_id
_entity_poly.type
_entity_poly.pdbx_seq_one_letter_code
_entity_poly.pdbx_strand_id
1 'polypeptide(L)'
;MSRTPENIAEEFIIPARYGKAFEVKKSQTFRIRQIDGKQGVDCVFYNAHNNREWWYCGQSWAINVICGIGTSKYSDIFIPSRPAKIS
;
A
#
# COMPACT_ATOMS: atom_id res chain seq x y z
N MET A 1 5.92 15.62 -11.47
CA MET A 1 7.10 14.77 -11.75
C MET A 1 6.61 13.34 -11.98
N SER A 2 6.60 12.85 -13.22
CA SER A 2 6.22 11.47 -13.54
C SER A 2 7.36 10.53 -13.14
N ARG A 3 7.08 9.57 -12.23
CA ARG A 3 8.05 8.53 -11.84
C ARG A 3 8.23 7.56 -12.99
N THR A 4 9.38 7.61 -13.62
CA THR A 4 9.78 6.74 -14.72
C THR A 4 10.33 5.40 -14.20
N PRO A 5 10.17 4.30 -14.97
CA PRO A 5 10.45 2.93 -14.53
C PRO A 5 11.93 2.57 -14.31
N GLU A 6 12.89 3.45 -14.63
CA GLU A 6 14.33 3.20 -14.52
C GLU A 6 14.91 2.94 -13.10
N ASN A 7 14.09 2.83 -12.04
CA ASN A 7 14.58 2.56 -10.69
C ASN A 7 13.68 1.60 -9.88
N ILE A 8 13.34 0.46 -10.48
CA ILE A 8 12.65 -0.64 -9.81
C ILE A 8 13.65 -1.42 -8.96
N ALA A 9 13.42 -1.47 -7.64
CA ALA A 9 14.26 -2.24 -6.72
C ALA A 9 13.96 -3.74 -6.76
N GLU A 10 12.68 -4.11 -6.81
CA GLU A 10 12.20 -5.49 -6.90
C GLU A 10 10.85 -5.51 -7.63
N GLU A 11 10.63 -6.54 -8.46
CA GLU A 11 9.35 -6.82 -9.13
C GLU A 11 9.06 -8.31 -9.04
N PHE A 12 7.81 -8.66 -8.73
CA PHE A 12 7.36 -10.05 -8.65
C PHE A 12 5.87 -10.17 -8.88
N ILE A 13 5.44 -11.37 -9.24
CA ILE A 13 4.03 -11.75 -9.39
C ILE A 13 3.61 -12.54 -8.16
N ILE A 14 2.47 -12.18 -7.57
CA ILE A 14 1.82 -12.98 -6.53
C ILE A 14 0.85 -13.94 -7.22
N PRO A 15 1.06 -15.26 -7.14
CA PRO A 15 0.16 -16.22 -7.78
C PRO A 15 -1.25 -16.15 -7.17
N ALA A 16 -2.26 -16.49 -7.97
CA ALA A 16 -3.65 -16.50 -7.50
C ALA A 16 -3.82 -17.42 -6.28
N ARG A 17 -4.51 -16.93 -5.24
CA ARG A 17 -4.74 -17.61 -3.95
C ARG A 17 -3.50 -17.77 -3.05
N TYR A 18 -2.42 -17.06 -3.34
CA TYR A 18 -1.24 -16.98 -2.47
C TYR A 18 -1.04 -15.56 -1.94
N GLY A 19 -0.30 -15.44 -0.84
CA GLY A 19 0.17 -14.17 -0.29
C GLY A 19 1.69 -14.12 -0.28
N LYS A 20 2.26 -12.92 -0.43
CA LYS A 20 3.68 -12.66 -0.27
C LYS A 20 3.88 -11.42 0.60
N ALA A 21 4.75 -11.54 1.60
CA ALA A 21 5.24 -10.39 2.35
C ALA A 21 6.56 -9.90 1.73
N PHE A 22 6.78 -8.59 1.75
CA PHE A 22 8.00 -7.95 1.28
C PHE A 22 8.24 -6.67 2.08
N GLU A 23 9.49 -6.26 2.19
CA GLU A 23 9.87 -5.05 2.92
C GLU A 23 9.94 -3.85 1.97
N VAL A 24 9.41 -2.71 2.40
CA VAL A 24 9.56 -1.42 1.72
C VAL A 24 10.38 -0.51 2.64
N LYS A 25 11.60 -0.19 2.23
CA LYS A 25 12.48 0.67 3.03
C LYS A 25 11.95 2.10 3.05
N LYS A 26 12.33 2.86 4.08
CA LYS A 26 11.99 4.29 4.18
C LYS A 26 12.32 5.02 2.87
N SER A 27 11.39 5.86 2.41
CA SER A 27 11.47 6.64 1.16
C SER A 27 11.32 5.84 -0.14
N GLN A 28 11.21 4.51 -0.07
CA GLN A 28 10.76 3.72 -1.21
C GLN A 28 9.23 3.79 -1.33
N THR A 29 8.75 3.46 -2.52
CA THR A 29 7.32 3.26 -2.79
C THR A 29 7.14 1.97 -3.54
N PHE A 30 6.03 1.30 -3.28
CA PHE A 30 5.63 0.11 -4.02
C PHE A 30 4.37 0.43 -4.84
N ARG A 31 4.09 -0.41 -5.84
CA ARG A 31 2.90 -0.31 -6.67
C ARG A 31 2.32 -1.70 -6.88
N ILE A 32 1.01 -1.85 -6.64
CA ILE A 32 0.27 -3.07 -6.98
C ILE A 32 -0.37 -2.84 -8.34
N ARG A 33 -0.15 -3.76 -9.28
CA ARG A 33 -0.74 -3.72 -10.62
C ARG A 33 -1.52 -5.01 -10.86
N GLN A 34 -2.74 -4.87 -11.37
CA GLN A 34 -3.48 -6.02 -11.90
C GLN A 34 -2.90 -6.38 -13.27
N ILE A 35 -2.41 -7.62 -13.41
CA ILE A 35 -1.79 -8.11 -14.64
C ILE A 35 -2.84 -8.73 -15.56
N ASP A 36 -3.77 -9.50 -15.01
CA ASP A 36 -4.83 -10.17 -15.75
C ASP A 36 -6.09 -10.36 -14.89
N GLY A 37 -7.24 -10.57 -15.54
CA GLY A 37 -8.52 -10.89 -14.89
C GLY A 37 -9.16 -9.72 -14.12
N LYS A 38 -9.84 -10.04 -13.02
CA LYS A 38 -10.46 -9.10 -12.07
C LYS A 38 -10.20 -9.60 -10.65
N GLN A 39 -8.97 -9.43 -10.19
CA GLN A 39 -8.54 -9.99 -8.91
C GLN A 39 -8.69 -8.95 -7.79
N GLY A 40 -9.38 -9.34 -6.71
CA GLY A 40 -9.34 -8.60 -5.45
C GLY A 40 -8.06 -8.94 -4.69
N VAL A 41 -7.49 -7.95 -3.99
CA VAL A 41 -6.31 -8.14 -3.16
C VAL A 41 -6.61 -7.65 -1.75
N ASP A 42 -6.31 -8.49 -0.77
CA ASP A 42 -6.22 -8.08 0.63
C ASP A 42 -4.78 -7.68 0.94
N CYS A 43 -4.59 -6.60 1.68
CA CYS A 43 -3.26 -6.13 2.07
C CYS A 43 -3.23 -5.76 3.56
N VAL A 44 -2.05 -5.95 4.14
CA VAL A 44 -1.72 -5.60 5.52
C VAL A 44 -0.35 -4.93 5.51
N PHE A 45 -0.20 -3.87 6.31
CA PHE A 45 1.05 -3.15 6.42
C PHE A 45 1.50 -3.15 7.87
N TYR A 46 2.74 -3.58 8.09
CA TYR A 46 3.39 -3.63 9.40
C TYR A 46 4.66 -2.80 9.37
N ASN A 47 5.03 -2.24 10.52
CA ASN A 47 6.37 -1.68 10.68
C ASN A 47 7.40 -2.82 10.65
N ALA A 48 8.37 -2.75 9.72
CA ALA A 48 9.38 -3.78 9.50
C ALA A 48 10.24 -4.09 10.75
N HIS A 49 10.35 -3.13 11.67
CA HIS A 49 11.12 -3.29 12.91
C HIS A 49 10.23 -3.46 14.15
N ASN A 50 8.91 -3.37 14.03
CA ASN A 50 7.96 -3.56 15.12
C ASN A 50 6.59 -4.06 14.61
N ASN A 51 6.39 -5.37 14.59
CA ASN A 51 5.15 -5.98 14.10
C ASN A 51 3.90 -5.70 14.97
N ARG A 52 4.05 -5.06 16.14
CA ARG A 52 2.92 -4.58 16.96
C ARG A 52 2.32 -3.29 16.40
N GLU A 53 3.08 -2.56 15.61
CA GLU A 53 2.58 -1.39 14.87
C GLU A 53 2.14 -1.84 13.47
N TRP A 54 0.86 -1.66 13.18
CA TRP A 54 0.26 -2.05 11.92
C TRP A 54 -0.75 -1.00 11.44
N TRP A 55 -1.00 -0.98 10.14
CA TRP A 55 -1.94 -0.06 9.54
C TRP A 55 -3.39 -0.43 9.89
N TYR A 56 -4.09 0.50 10.54
CA TYR A 56 -5.49 0.32 10.88
C TYR A 56 -6.43 0.94 9.85
N CYS A 57 -7.01 0.10 8.99
CA CYS A 57 -7.91 0.49 7.90
C CYS A 57 -9.09 1.35 8.37
N GLY A 58 -9.75 0.97 9.48
CA GLY A 58 -10.93 1.68 9.98
C GLY A 58 -10.66 3.14 10.33
N GLN A 59 -9.52 3.41 10.96
CA GLN A 59 -9.13 4.78 11.33
C GLN A 59 -8.66 5.59 10.11
N SER A 60 -7.87 5.00 9.21
CA SER A 60 -7.49 5.67 7.96
C SER A 60 -8.71 6.04 7.12
N TRP A 61 -9.70 5.14 7.01
CA TRP A 61 -10.96 5.42 6.34
C TRP A 61 -11.69 6.61 6.99
N ALA A 62 -11.89 6.58 8.31
CA ALA A 62 -12.59 7.64 9.01
C ALA A 62 -11.93 9.01 8.80
N ILE A 63 -10.60 9.08 8.92
CA ILE A 63 -9.84 10.33 8.72
C ILE A 63 -9.94 10.81 7.27
N ASN A 64 -9.77 9.91 6.29
CA ASN A 64 -9.81 10.26 4.88
C ASN A 64 -11.19 10.81 4.46
N VAL A 65 -12.27 10.25 5.02
CA VAL A 65 -13.63 10.74 4.81
C VAL A 65 -13.82 12.12 5.46
N ILE A 66 -13.39 12.30 6.71
CA ILE A 66 -13.49 13.59 7.42
C ILE A 66 -12.72 14.69 6.68
N CYS A 67 -11.53 14.39 6.17
CA CYS A 67 -10.69 15.35 5.47
C CYS A 67 -11.07 15.55 4.00
N GLY A 68 -12.03 14.79 3.47
CA GLY A 68 -12.44 14.87 2.06
C GLY A 68 -11.36 14.44 1.05
N ILE A 69 -10.34 13.69 1.50
CA ILE A 69 -9.18 13.26 0.68
C ILE A 69 -9.28 11.80 0.22
N GLY A 70 -10.35 11.10 0.57
CA GLY A 70 -10.58 9.72 0.12
C GLY A 70 -11.86 9.09 0.63
N THR A 71 -12.10 7.86 0.18
CA THR A 71 -13.23 6.99 0.53
C THR A 71 -12.74 5.59 0.87
N SER A 72 -13.65 4.69 1.26
CA SER A 72 -13.34 3.26 1.43
C SER A 72 -12.91 2.56 0.13
N LYS A 73 -13.11 3.21 -1.02
CA LYS A 73 -12.84 2.67 -2.36
C LYS A 73 -11.61 3.30 -3.02
N TYR A 74 -11.23 4.49 -2.59
CA TYR A 74 -10.14 5.26 -3.20
C TYR A 74 -9.55 6.19 -2.15
N SER A 75 -8.33 5.91 -1.70
CA SER A 75 -7.63 6.82 -0.81
C SER A 75 -6.13 6.76 -1.05
N ASP A 76 -5.49 7.93 -1.04
CA ASP A 76 -4.09 8.02 -0.68
C ASP A 76 -4.01 7.57 0.79
N ILE A 77 -3.58 6.34 1.03
CA ILE A 77 -3.60 5.78 2.39
C ILE A 77 -2.58 6.55 3.24
N PHE A 78 -3.09 7.45 4.07
CA PHE A 78 -2.31 8.11 5.09
C PHE A 78 -2.09 7.14 6.26
N ILE A 79 -0.86 6.64 6.39
CA ILE A 79 -0.42 5.87 7.56
C ILE A 79 0.10 6.88 8.60
N PRO A 80 -0.47 6.95 9.81
CA PRO A 80 -0.21 8.02 10.78
C PRO A 80 1.25 8.10 11.29
N SER A 81 2.11 7.13 10.96
CA SER A 81 3.54 7.16 11.33
C SER A 81 4.51 7.51 10.18
N ARG A 82 4.05 7.67 8.93
CA ARG A 82 4.75 8.31 7.76
C ARG A 82 3.96 8.08 6.47
N PRO A 83 4.03 8.99 5.48
CA PRO A 83 3.25 8.86 4.25
C PRO A 83 3.80 7.75 3.35
N ALA A 84 3.21 6.56 3.42
CA ALA A 84 3.29 5.60 2.32
C ALA A 84 2.22 5.99 1.30
N LYS A 85 2.61 6.66 0.21
CA LYS A 85 1.69 6.91 -0.91
C LYS A 85 1.59 5.64 -1.75
N ILE A 86 0.39 5.09 -1.84
CA ILE A 86 0.04 4.05 -2.81
C ILE A 86 -0.33 4.79 -4.10
N SER A 87 0.44 4.57 -5.18
CA SER A 87 0.28 5.26 -6.47
C SER A 87 0.06 4.29 -7.62
#